data_AF-A0A9W7L870-F1
#
_entry.id   AF-A0A9W7L870-F1
#
_cell.length_a   1.000
_cell.length_b   1.000
_cell.length_c   1.000
_cell.angle_alpha   90.00
_cell.angle_beta   90.00
_cell.angle_gamma   90.00
#
_symmetry.space_group_name_H-M   'P 1'
#
loop_
_entity.id
_entity.type
_entity.pdbx_description
1 polymer ?
#
loop_
_entity_poly.entity_id
_entity_poly.type
_entity_poly.pdbx_seq_one_letter_code
_entity_poly.pdbx_strand_id
1 'polypeptide(L)'
;MANPYKIEQNIWKNKDYYNNDEEWWVTEDSRLVDFSRERSRDNRITQTPLGDLVGGCAPILGLDGYDGFFFVPGGISEESRVRLAWSCLNEYCEPPHDTNIDQVPMKEDEVEGPPGFGMWRNHVEGLERRGTRENHVEGLERRGTRENYYKCLGKLSWSTMGYNYDWTLRAYHEGKRSPFPLELADLSLELAKACGHRCFSPQASIVNFYHTKSLMGGHQDNLEYAFDKPVISMSIGLPGIFLLGGLTKDEKPTPILVRDGDCMVMGGGSRLRFHGLAKVLGNDVKLPGADEGLRATGLAFRGGRGGEEEKGVVKYLEGHRINVNVRQVLPDGVRSIDEVER
;
A
#
# COMPACT_ATOMS: atom_id res chain seq x y z
N MET A 1 -14.29 -41.21 -13.81
CA MET A 1 -14.46 -39.87 -14.43
C MET A 1 -13.97 -38.85 -13.42
N ALA A 2 -12.93 -38.06 -13.77
CA ALA A 2 -12.44 -37.00 -12.91
C ALA A 2 -13.50 -35.88 -12.81
N ASN A 3 -13.66 -35.29 -11.61
CA ASN A 3 -14.56 -34.17 -11.36
C ASN A 3 -14.07 -32.93 -12.14
N PRO A 4 -14.84 -32.39 -13.10
CA PRO A 4 -14.43 -31.23 -13.91
C PRO A 4 -14.36 -29.91 -13.15
N TYR A 5 -14.72 -29.88 -11.85
CA TYR A 5 -14.69 -28.68 -11.00
C TYR A 5 -13.58 -28.67 -9.95
N LYS A 6 -12.54 -29.50 -10.10
CA LYS A 6 -11.38 -29.48 -9.20
C LYS A 6 -10.19 -28.73 -9.81
N ILE A 7 -9.90 -27.58 -9.18
CA ILE A 7 -8.73 -26.71 -9.30
C ILE A 7 -8.81 -25.71 -10.47
N GLU A 8 -9.65 -24.67 -10.33
CA GLU A 8 -9.27 -23.37 -10.90
C GLU A 8 -8.00 -22.93 -10.16
N GLN A 9 -6.85 -23.02 -10.83
CA GLN A 9 -5.62 -22.45 -10.31
C GLN A 9 -5.87 -20.95 -10.12
N ASN A 10 -5.89 -20.48 -8.88
CA ASN A 10 -6.10 -19.07 -8.58
C ASN A 10 -4.86 -18.29 -9.06
N ILE A 11 -4.90 -17.79 -10.30
CA ILE A 11 -3.81 -17.04 -10.96
C ILE A 11 -3.48 -15.73 -10.23
N TRP A 12 -4.22 -15.36 -9.19
CA TRP A 12 -3.97 -14.18 -8.36
C TRP A 12 -3.32 -14.51 -7.01
N LYS A 13 -3.09 -15.81 -6.72
CA LYS A 13 -2.44 -16.31 -5.49
C LYS A 13 -1.38 -17.39 -5.79
N ASN A 14 -0.94 -17.46 -7.03
CA ASN A 14 -0.17 -18.60 -7.54
C ASN A 14 1.28 -18.59 -7.01
N LYS A 15 1.77 -19.77 -6.59
CA LYS A 15 3.18 -20.00 -6.24
C LYS A 15 4.09 -19.88 -7.47
N ASP A 16 3.53 -19.90 -8.68
CA ASP A 16 4.30 -19.72 -9.91
C ASP A 16 4.94 -18.31 -10.04
N TYR A 17 4.53 -17.35 -9.21
CA TYR A 17 5.13 -16.00 -9.16
C TYR A 17 6.23 -15.84 -8.11
N TYR A 18 6.34 -16.77 -7.15
CA TYR A 18 7.34 -16.73 -6.09
C TYR A 18 7.59 -18.13 -5.52
N ASN A 19 8.85 -18.58 -5.54
CA ASN A 19 9.29 -19.74 -4.75
C ASN A 19 9.68 -19.28 -3.33
N ASN A 20 9.62 -20.14 -2.31
CA ASN A 20 10.16 -19.81 -0.98
C ASN A 20 11.62 -20.23 -0.82
N ASP A 21 12.17 -21.00 -1.75
CA ASP A 21 13.59 -21.32 -1.79
C ASP A 21 14.36 -20.04 -2.18
N GLU A 22 15.62 -19.91 -1.75
CA GLU A 22 16.49 -18.70 -1.80
C GLU A 22 16.72 -18.06 -3.19
N GLU A 23 15.96 -18.48 -4.20
CA GLU A 23 15.99 -18.11 -5.61
C GLU A 23 14.58 -17.80 -6.14
N TRP A 24 13.70 -17.21 -5.34
CA TRP A 24 12.35 -16.81 -5.78
C TRP A 24 12.33 -15.89 -7.01
N TRP A 25 13.46 -15.24 -7.29
CA TRP A 25 13.71 -14.40 -8.47
C TRP A 25 14.52 -15.11 -9.57
N VAL A 26 15.03 -16.32 -9.34
CA VAL A 26 15.83 -17.13 -10.28
C VAL A 26 15.08 -18.43 -10.59
N THR A 27 14.03 -18.35 -11.40
CA THR A 27 13.65 -19.50 -12.21
C THR A 27 13.45 -18.98 -13.63
N GLU A 28 14.32 -19.45 -14.52
CA GLU A 28 14.49 -19.15 -15.95
C GLU A 28 13.48 -18.16 -16.58
N ASP A 29 14.06 -17.06 -17.08
CA ASP A 29 13.46 -16.02 -17.91
C ASP A 29 12.31 -15.17 -17.31
N SER A 30 12.57 -13.86 -17.24
CA SER A 30 11.63 -12.77 -17.60
C SER A 30 10.21 -12.74 -16.99
N ARG A 31 9.88 -13.47 -15.92
CA ARG A 31 8.51 -13.43 -15.36
C ARG A 31 8.22 -12.13 -14.61
N LEU A 32 9.06 -11.79 -13.63
CA LEU A 32 8.91 -10.63 -12.75
C LEU A 32 9.50 -9.37 -13.38
N VAL A 33 8.72 -8.31 -13.50
CA VAL A 33 9.19 -6.99 -13.92
C VAL A 33 9.81 -6.27 -12.72
N ASP A 34 11.02 -5.76 -12.90
CA ASP A 34 11.73 -4.97 -11.90
C ASP A 34 12.16 -3.62 -12.47
N PHE A 35 11.46 -2.55 -12.07
CA PHE A 35 11.70 -1.18 -12.53
C PHE A 35 12.91 -0.50 -11.89
N SER A 36 13.57 -1.10 -10.90
CA SER A 36 14.74 -0.50 -10.24
C SER A 36 16.08 -0.82 -10.93
N ARG A 37 16.09 -1.69 -11.93
CA ARG A 37 17.30 -2.07 -12.68
C ARG A 37 17.55 -1.10 -13.83
N GLU A 38 18.82 -1.00 -14.26
CA GLU A 38 19.17 -0.34 -15.51
C GLU A 38 18.25 -0.85 -16.64
N ARG A 39 17.65 0.11 -17.37
CA ARG A 39 16.62 -0.05 -18.41
C ARG A 39 16.93 -1.11 -19.48
N SER A 40 18.17 -1.59 -19.57
CA SER A 40 18.70 -2.45 -20.64
C SER A 40 18.36 -3.96 -20.52
N ARG A 41 17.64 -4.40 -19.48
CA ARG A 41 17.46 -5.84 -19.19
C ARG A 41 16.04 -6.41 -19.31
N ASP A 42 15.01 -5.57 -19.38
CA ASP A 42 13.63 -6.03 -19.59
C ASP A 42 12.96 -5.21 -20.69
N ASN A 43 12.71 -5.84 -21.83
CA ASN A 43 12.15 -5.19 -23.01
C ASN A 43 10.68 -4.76 -22.84
N ARG A 44 10.01 -5.20 -21.77
CA ARG A 44 8.65 -4.76 -21.45
C ARG A 44 8.63 -3.38 -20.81
N ILE A 45 9.74 -2.91 -20.22
CA ILE A 45 9.79 -1.58 -19.59
C ILE A 45 9.99 -0.52 -20.68
N THR A 46 9.05 0.41 -20.79
CA THR A 46 9.08 1.45 -21.83
C THR A 46 9.50 2.80 -21.26
N GLN A 47 10.22 3.57 -22.07
CA GLN A 47 10.45 4.98 -21.80
C GLN A 47 9.21 5.79 -22.11
N THR A 48 8.90 6.74 -21.25
CA THR A 48 7.80 7.67 -21.48
C THR A 48 8.37 9.01 -21.96
N PRO A 49 7.64 9.74 -22.82
CA PRO A 49 8.01 11.11 -23.18
C PRO A 49 7.80 12.10 -22.02
N LEU A 50 7.26 11.63 -20.88
CA LEU A 50 6.99 12.45 -19.69
C LEU A 50 8.28 12.79 -18.93
N GLY A 51 9.34 11.99 -19.12
CA GLY A 51 10.62 12.18 -18.47
C GLY A 51 10.60 11.72 -17.01
N ASP A 52 10.98 12.61 -16.11
CA ASP A 52 11.13 12.33 -14.68
C ASP A 52 10.10 13.14 -13.87
N LEU A 53 9.87 12.73 -12.62
CA LEU A 53 9.21 13.58 -11.63
C LEU A 53 9.90 14.94 -11.55
N VAL A 54 9.13 15.95 -11.14
CA VAL A 54 9.62 17.32 -11.00
C VAL A 54 10.90 17.33 -10.16
N GLY A 55 11.93 18.02 -10.65
CA GLY A 55 13.25 18.04 -10.02
C GLY A 55 14.19 16.88 -10.41
N GLY A 56 13.78 16.00 -11.33
CA GLY A 56 14.62 14.90 -11.83
C GLY A 56 14.80 13.77 -10.82
N CYS A 57 13.90 13.67 -9.83
CA CYS A 57 14.08 12.78 -8.68
C CYS A 57 13.86 11.30 -8.99
N ALA A 58 12.97 10.98 -9.95
CA ALA A 58 12.67 9.60 -10.34
C ALA A 58 12.11 9.54 -11.77
N PRO A 59 12.49 8.54 -12.58
CA PRO A 59 11.96 8.40 -13.94
C PRO A 59 10.52 7.91 -13.96
N ILE A 60 9.75 8.35 -14.96
CA ILE A 60 8.40 7.85 -15.23
C ILE A 60 8.49 6.80 -16.33
N LEU A 61 8.21 5.56 -15.97
CA LEU A 61 8.36 4.39 -16.84
C LEU A 61 6.99 3.81 -17.19
N GLY A 62 6.86 3.24 -18.38
CA GLY A 62 5.67 2.51 -18.81
C GLY A 62 5.91 1.01 -18.85
N LEU A 63 4.85 0.27 -19.16
CA LEU A 63 4.90 -1.18 -19.38
C LEU A 63 4.24 -1.49 -20.73
N ASP A 64 4.96 -2.19 -21.60
CA ASP A 64 4.51 -2.58 -22.93
C ASP A 64 3.22 -3.40 -22.85
N GLY A 65 2.23 -3.03 -23.68
CA GLY A 65 0.88 -3.62 -23.65
C GLY A 65 -0.06 -3.08 -22.57
N TYR A 66 0.37 -2.13 -21.73
CA TYR A 66 -0.42 -1.55 -20.65
C TYR A 66 -0.53 -0.02 -20.78
N ASP A 67 -1.21 0.45 -21.83
CA ASP A 67 -1.38 1.88 -22.07
C ASP A 67 -2.00 2.64 -20.88
N GLY A 68 -1.36 3.74 -20.50
CA GLY A 68 -1.77 4.57 -19.36
C GLY A 68 -1.37 4.03 -17.98
N PHE A 69 -0.64 2.91 -17.93
CA PHE A 69 0.06 2.47 -16.73
C PHE A 69 1.43 3.15 -16.65
N PHE A 70 1.70 3.81 -15.53
CA PHE A 70 3.01 4.37 -15.23
C PHE A 70 3.55 3.83 -13.91
N PHE A 71 4.85 3.58 -13.88
CA PHE A 71 5.61 3.19 -12.70
C PHE A 71 6.70 4.22 -12.43
N VAL A 72 6.81 4.66 -11.18
CA VAL A 72 7.77 5.66 -10.74
C VAL A 72 8.60 5.06 -9.59
N PRO A 73 9.76 4.45 -9.89
CA PRO A 73 10.58 3.80 -8.87
C PRO A 73 11.15 4.85 -7.92
N GLY A 74 10.98 4.66 -6.61
CA GLY A 74 11.37 5.65 -5.61
C GLY A 74 10.68 7.01 -5.77
N GLY A 75 9.45 7.05 -6.27
CA GLY A 75 8.67 8.28 -6.50
C GLY A 75 8.30 9.08 -5.26
N ILE A 76 8.67 8.63 -4.06
CA ILE A 76 8.48 9.34 -2.79
C ILE A 76 9.83 9.50 -2.11
N SER A 77 10.17 10.73 -1.73
CA SER A 77 11.39 11.02 -0.99
C SER A 77 11.43 10.31 0.37
N GLU A 78 12.63 10.08 0.90
CA GLU A 78 12.83 9.44 2.21
C GLU A 78 12.02 10.14 3.32
N GLU A 79 12.09 11.47 3.39
CA GLU A 79 11.35 12.29 4.35
C GLU A 79 9.84 12.14 4.21
N SER A 80 9.31 12.26 2.98
CA SER A 80 7.89 12.11 2.70
C SER A 80 7.38 10.69 2.99
N ARG A 81 8.21 9.64 2.81
CA ARG A 81 7.83 8.26 3.17
C ARG A 81 7.65 8.09 4.67
N VAL A 82 8.58 8.60 5.48
CA VAL A 82 8.48 8.52 6.95
C VAL A 82 7.25 9.29 7.43
N ARG A 83 7.06 10.52 6.94
CA ARG A 83 5.91 11.35 7.29
C ARG A 83 4.59 10.68 6.90
N LEU A 84 4.48 10.18 5.66
CA LEU A 84 3.27 9.51 5.18
C LEU A 84 2.98 8.22 5.94
N ALA A 85 4.00 7.41 6.25
CA ALA A 85 3.83 6.21 7.07
C ALA A 85 3.34 6.56 8.47
N TRP A 86 3.92 7.58 9.11
CA TRP A 86 3.46 8.07 10.40
C TRP A 86 2.00 8.52 10.34
N SER A 87 1.62 9.33 9.34
CA SER A 87 0.22 9.74 9.15
C SER A 87 -0.71 8.55 8.96
N CYS A 88 -0.31 7.52 8.20
CA CYS A 88 -1.11 6.31 8.05
C CYS A 88 -1.32 5.56 9.38
N LEU A 89 -0.31 5.54 10.25
CA LEU A 89 -0.32 4.77 11.49
C LEU A 89 -0.83 5.55 12.70
N ASN A 90 -0.95 6.88 12.60
CA ASN A 90 -1.35 7.76 13.69
C ASN A 90 -2.59 8.62 13.38
N GLU A 91 -2.70 9.18 12.18
CA GLU A 91 -3.78 10.12 11.83
C GLU A 91 -4.89 9.40 11.05
N TYR A 92 -4.54 8.72 9.96
CA TYR A 92 -5.51 8.17 8.99
C TYR A 92 -6.20 6.90 9.47
N CYS A 93 -5.72 6.31 10.56
CA CYS A 93 -6.35 5.15 11.21
C CYS A 93 -7.21 5.55 12.42
N GLU A 94 -7.36 6.85 12.68
CA GLU A 94 -8.15 7.37 13.81
C GLU A 94 -9.37 8.18 13.30
N PRO A 95 -10.38 8.42 14.15
CA PRO A 95 -11.48 9.32 13.81
C PRO A 95 -10.97 10.70 13.35
N PRO A 96 -11.62 11.33 12.34
CA PRO A 96 -12.92 10.98 11.77
C PRO A 96 -12.85 9.97 10.59
N HIS A 97 -11.72 9.32 10.37
CA HIS A 97 -11.57 8.33 9.29
C HIS A 97 -12.12 6.97 9.71
N ASP A 98 -12.57 6.19 8.73
CA ASP A 98 -13.10 4.85 8.97
C ASP A 98 -12.02 3.79 8.81
N THR A 99 -12.05 2.76 9.65
CA THR A 99 -11.17 1.58 9.55
C THR A 99 -11.96 0.28 9.51
N ASN A 100 -11.26 -0.82 9.21
CA ASN A 100 -11.84 -2.17 9.33
C ASN A 100 -12.25 -2.53 10.75
N ILE A 101 -11.61 -1.93 11.77
CA ILE A 101 -11.89 -2.23 13.17
C ILE A 101 -13.25 -1.66 13.56
N ASP A 102 -13.61 -0.48 13.04
CA ASP A 102 -14.90 0.17 13.34
C ASP A 102 -16.12 -0.61 12.80
N GLN A 103 -15.89 -1.59 11.91
CA GLN A 103 -16.94 -2.43 11.32
C GLN A 103 -17.24 -3.70 12.13
N VAL A 104 -16.48 -3.99 13.18
CA VAL A 104 -16.58 -5.23 13.95
C VAL A 104 -16.73 -4.89 15.42
N PRO A 105 -17.72 -5.42 16.16
CA PRO A 105 -17.87 -5.10 17.58
C PRO A 105 -16.68 -5.59 18.41
N MET A 106 -16.40 -4.87 19.50
CA MET A 106 -15.40 -5.26 20.50
C MET A 106 -15.76 -6.61 21.13
N LYS A 107 -14.74 -7.46 21.35
CA LYS A 107 -14.91 -8.76 22.01
C LYS A 107 -14.96 -8.63 23.53
N GLU A 108 -15.46 -9.67 24.20
CA GLU A 108 -15.62 -9.69 25.67
C GLU A 108 -14.29 -9.59 26.43
N ASP A 109 -13.20 -10.07 25.85
CA ASP A 109 -11.85 -10.05 26.46
C ASP A 109 -11.05 -8.78 26.10
N GLU A 110 -11.65 -7.85 25.36
CA GLU A 110 -11.01 -6.64 24.86
C GLU A 110 -11.40 -5.41 25.68
N VAL A 111 -10.48 -4.44 25.75
CA VAL A 111 -10.69 -3.18 26.45
C VAL A 111 -10.49 -1.98 25.53
N GLU A 112 -11.23 -0.91 25.77
CA GLU A 112 -10.94 0.39 25.15
C GLU A 112 -9.69 1.02 25.78
N GLY A 113 -8.95 1.77 24.98
CA GLY A 113 -7.85 2.60 25.50
C GLY A 113 -8.40 3.77 26.33
N PRO A 114 -7.59 4.35 27.24
CA PRO A 114 -7.97 5.57 27.92
C PRO A 114 -8.24 6.73 26.93
N PRO A 115 -8.97 7.78 27.31
CA PRO A 115 -9.23 8.91 26.43
C PRO A 115 -7.95 9.51 25.83
N GLY A 116 -7.93 9.72 24.51
CA GLY A 116 -6.74 10.20 23.78
C GLY A 116 -5.66 9.14 23.55
N PHE A 117 -5.95 7.87 23.83
CA PHE A 117 -5.05 6.75 23.57
C PHE A 117 -5.40 6.06 22.25
N GLY A 118 -4.81 6.57 21.16
CA GLY A 118 -4.93 5.97 19.83
C GLY A 118 -4.09 4.71 19.67
N MET A 119 -4.31 4.01 18.56
CA MET A 119 -3.58 2.81 18.16
C MET A 119 -2.07 3.04 18.07
N TRP A 120 -1.68 4.24 17.63
CA TRP A 120 -0.28 4.62 17.52
C TRP A 120 0.42 4.69 18.87
N ARG A 121 -0.17 5.43 19.82
CA ARG A 121 0.38 5.56 21.17
C ARG A 121 0.51 4.20 21.86
N ASN A 122 -0.49 3.32 21.68
CA ASN A 122 -0.43 1.93 22.14
C ASN A 122 0.78 1.18 21.58
N HIS A 123 1.07 1.38 20.29
CA HIS A 123 2.21 0.77 19.61
C HIS A 123 3.55 1.28 20.17
N VAL A 124 3.75 2.60 20.24
CA VAL A 124 5.00 3.22 20.71
C VAL A 124 5.29 2.86 22.17
N GLU A 125 4.34 3.06 23.09
CA GLU A 125 4.52 2.67 24.50
C GLU A 125 4.72 1.16 24.65
N GLY A 126 4.07 0.35 23.79
CA GLY A 126 4.26 -1.09 23.75
C GLY A 126 5.67 -1.50 23.33
N LEU A 127 6.37 -0.69 22.52
CA LEU A 127 7.78 -0.88 22.18
C LEU A 127 8.70 -0.55 23.35
N GLU A 128 8.47 0.56 24.06
CA GLU A 128 9.24 0.95 25.25
C GLU A 128 9.18 -0.11 26.35
N ARG A 129 7.99 -0.65 26.61
CA ARG A 129 7.78 -1.75 27.56
C ARG A 129 8.51 -3.04 27.17
N ARG A 130 8.79 -3.28 25.89
CA ARG A 130 9.57 -4.43 25.41
C ARG A 130 11.06 -4.17 25.49
N GLY A 131 11.53 -2.99 25.09
CA GLY A 131 12.93 -2.61 25.19
C GLY A 131 13.46 -2.56 26.63
N THR A 132 12.61 -2.19 27.59
CA THR A 132 12.96 -2.26 29.03
C THR A 132 13.05 -3.69 29.56
N ARG A 133 12.32 -4.65 28.98
CA ARG A 133 12.39 -6.09 29.34
C ARG A 133 13.66 -6.76 28.84
N GLU A 134 14.17 -6.39 27.67
CA GLU A 134 15.42 -6.93 27.11
C GLU A 134 16.66 -6.48 27.90
N ASN A 135 16.58 -5.38 28.65
CA ASN A 135 17.66 -4.84 29.48
C ASN A 135 17.64 -5.32 30.95
N HIS A 136 16.69 -6.18 31.35
CA HIS A 136 16.59 -6.72 32.71
C HIS A 136 17.00 -8.20 32.76
N VAL A 137 17.94 -8.50 33.65
CA VAL A 137 18.49 -9.84 33.93
C VAL A 137 17.38 -10.84 34.29
N GLU A 138 17.51 -12.08 33.79
CA GLU A 138 16.66 -13.24 34.11
C GLU A 138 16.40 -13.36 35.62
N GLY A 139 15.12 -13.40 36.04
CA GLY A 139 14.79 -13.79 37.42
C GLY A 139 13.52 -13.22 38.06
N LEU A 140 12.79 -12.29 37.44
CA LEU A 140 11.47 -11.88 37.94
C LEU A 140 10.36 -12.14 36.91
N GLU A 141 9.62 -13.23 37.10
CA GLU A 141 8.32 -13.45 36.45
C GLU A 141 7.34 -12.35 36.88
N ARG A 142 7.26 -11.25 36.12
CA ARG A 142 6.13 -10.33 36.21
C ARG A 142 5.05 -10.75 35.22
N ARG A 143 4.13 -11.60 35.69
CA ARG A 143 2.82 -11.88 35.06
C ARG A 143 1.94 -10.62 35.11
N GLY A 144 2.26 -9.62 34.29
CA GLY A 144 1.29 -8.60 33.91
C GLY A 144 0.51 -9.14 32.71
N THR A 145 -0.78 -9.40 32.87
CA THR A 145 -1.68 -9.68 31.74
C THR A 145 -1.60 -8.50 30.78
N ARG A 146 -1.11 -8.75 29.57
CA ARG A 146 -1.05 -7.73 28.53
C ARG A 146 -2.50 -7.37 28.20
N GLU A 147 -2.92 -6.12 28.47
CA GLU A 147 -4.26 -5.66 28.12
C GLU A 147 -4.49 -5.87 26.61
N ASN A 148 -5.57 -6.57 26.26
CA ASN A 148 -5.95 -6.83 24.89
C ASN A 148 -6.78 -5.65 24.38
N TYR A 149 -6.12 -4.62 23.85
CA TYR A 149 -6.85 -3.45 23.37
C TYR A 149 -7.69 -3.78 22.14
N TYR A 150 -8.91 -3.25 22.13
CA TYR A 150 -9.84 -3.35 21.00
C TYR A 150 -9.24 -2.73 19.73
N LYS A 151 -8.87 -1.44 19.80
CA LYS A 151 -8.16 -0.72 18.73
C LYS A 151 -6.65 -0.90 18.87
N CYS A 152 -6.04 -1.59 17.91
CA CYS A 152 -4.58 -1.69 17.82
C CYS A 152 -4.12 -1.94 16.37
N LEU A 153 -2.90 -1.50 16.05
CA LEU A 153 -2.35 -1.62 14.70
C LEU A 153 -2.24 -3.08 14.23
N GLY A 154 -2.11 -4.04 15.14
CA GLY A 154 -2.06 -5.47 14.78
C GLY A 154 -3.36 -6.03 14.20
N LYS A 155 -4.49 -5.33 14.36
CA LYS A 155 -5.80 -5.66 13.78
C LYS A 155 -6.15 -4.78 12.58
N LEU A 156 -5.36 -3.73 12.32
CA LEU A 156 -5.60 -2.78 11.25
C LEU A 156 -5.26 -3.44 9.90
N SER A 157 -6.21 -3.37 8.97
CA SER A 157 -6.09 -3.92 7.62
C SER A 157 -6.36 -2.87 6.56
N TRP A 158 -7.29 -1.94 6.82
CA TRP A 158 -7.53 -0.79 5.96
C TRP A 158 -8.04 0.42 6.75
N SER A 159 -7.80 1.60 6.19
CA SER A 159 -8.49 2.84 6.55
C SER A 159 -8.89 3.65 5.31
N THR A 160 -9.91 4.50 5.43
CA THR A 160 -10.42 5.31 4.31
C THR A 160 -10.59 6.77 4.68
N MET A 161 -10.28 7.66 3.73
CA MET A 161 -10.37 9.11 3.89
C MET A 161 -11.06 9.77 2.70
N GLY A 162 -11.66 10.95 2.89
CA GLY A 162 -12.42 11.63 1.86
C GLY A 162 -13.80 11.01 1.72
N TYR A 163 -14.20 10.59 0.52
CA TYR A 163 -15.34 9.68 0.37
C TYR A 163 -14.95 8.31 0.89
N ASN A 164 -15.55 7.91 2.01
CA ASN A 164 -15.25 6.62 2.61
C ASN A 164 -15.97 5.53 1.81
N TYR A 165 -15.20 4.51 1.41
CA TYR A 165 -15.75 3.40 0.65
C TYR A 165 -16.62 2.52 1.54
N ASP A 166 -17.84 2.21 1.10
CA ASP A 166 -18.71 1.27 1.79
C ASP A 166 -18.51 -0.15 1.28
N TRP A 167 -17.87 -1.00 2.09
CA TRP A 167 -17.62 -2.40 1.72
C TRP A 167 -18.89 -3.24 1.63
N THR A 168 -19.96 -2.88 2.36
CA THR A 168 -21.22 -3.62 2.38
C THR A 168 -22.04 -3.31 1.14
N LEU A 169 -22.18 -2.02 0.83
CA LEU A 169 -22.95 -1.55 -0.34
C LEU A 169 -22.12 -1.52 -1.62
N ARG A 170 -20.79 -1.64 -1.51
CA ARG A 170 -19.83 -1.51 -2.61
C ARG A 170 -20.01 -0.21 -3.38
N ALA A 171 -20.10 0.91 -2.66
CA ALA A 171 -20.39 2.21 -3.24
C ALA A 171 -19.76 3.34 -2.42
N TYR A 172 -19.73 4.54 -3.02
CA TYR A 172 -19.51 5.79 -2.33
C TYR A 172 -20.86 6.45 -2.02
N HIS A 173 -20.92 7.18 -0.91
CA HIS A 173 -22.15 7.87 -0.48
C HIS A 173 -21.85 9.32 -0.07
N GLU A 174 -22.82 10.21 -0.32
CA GLU A 174 -22.71 11.63 0.05
C GLU A 174 -22.48 11.82 1.56
N GLY A 175 -23.21 11.06 2.37
CA GLY A 175 -23.18 11.16 3.84
C GLY A 175 -22.01 10.43 4.51
N LYS A 176 -21.20 9.66 3.78
CA LYS A 176 -20.10 8.87 4.35
C LYS A 176 -18.75 9.48 3.95
N ARG A 177 -18.40 10.57 4.63
CA ARG A 177 -17.19 11.33 4.33
C ARG A 177 -16.40 11.73 5.55
N SER A 178 -15.09 11.79 5.36
CA SER A 178 -14.14 12.46 6.25
C SER A 178 -13.33 13.49 5.46
N PRO A 179 -12.68 14.47 6.11
CA PRO A 179 -11.80 15.41 5.40
C PRO A 179 -10.71 14.66 4.62
N PHE A 180 -10.43 15.08 3.39
CA PHE A 180 -9.30 14.51 2.64
C PHE A 180 -7.99 15.16 3.12
N PRO A 181 -6.95 14.39 3.50
CA PRO A 181 -5.71 14.96 4.01
C PRO A 181 -4.94 15.79 2.96
N LEU A 182 -4.53 17.01 3.30
CA LEU A 182 -3.89 17.95 2.36
C LEU A 182 -2.52 17.45 1.87
N GLU A 183 -1.66 16.96 2.76
CA GLU A 183 -0.34 16.43 2.39
C GLU A 183 -0.45 15.26 1.39
N LEU A 184 -1.47 14.39 1.59
CA LEU A 184 -1.76 13.30 0.66
C LEU A 184 -2.30 13.82 -0.68
N ALA A 185 -3.09 14.90 -0.66
CA ALA A 185 -3.61 15.52 -1.86
C ALA A 185 -2.46 16.08 -2.70
N ASP A 186 -1.53 16.81 -2.09
CA ASP A 186 -0.39 17.41 -2.79
C ASP A 186 0.51 16.34 -3.44
N LEU A 187 0.87 15.29 -2.70
CA LEU A 187 1.70 14.20 -3.23
C LEU A 187 1.01 13.46 -4.39
N SER A 188 -0.28 13.17 -4.25
CA SER A 188 -1.04 12.50 -5.31
C SER A 188 -1.26 13.38 -6.54
N LEU A 189 -1.44 14.69 -6.36
CA LEU A 189 -1.53 15.67 -7.45
C LEU A 189 -0.21 15.79 -8.22
N GLU A 190 0.93 15.77 -7.53
CA GLU A 190 2.24 15.80 -8.16
C GLU A 190 2.45 14.58 -9.07
N LEU A 191 2.21 13.38 -8.53
CA LEU A 191 2.29 12.12 -9.29
C LEU A 191 1.33 12.12 -10.49
N ALA A 192 0.07 12.52 -10.28
CA ALA A 192 -0.93 12.57 -11.34
C ALA A 192 -0.53 13.55 -12.45
N LYS A 193 -0.11 14.77 -12.10
CA LYS A 193 0.33 15.79 -13.06
C LYS A 193 1.54 15.34 -13.86
N ALA A 194 2.53 14.75 -13.18
CA ALA A 194 3.74 14.22 -13.82
C ALA A 194 3.40 13.09 -14.81
N CYS A 195 2.39 12.28 -14.50
CA CYS A 195 1.86 11.22 -15.37
C CYS A 195 0.82 11.71 -16.41
N GLY A 196 0.72 13.02 -16.65
CA GLY A 196 -0.16 13.60 -17.67
C GLY A 196 -1.61 13.88 -17.25
N HIS A 197 -2.00 13.56 -16.01
CA HIS A 197 -3.35 13.80 -15.47
C HIS A 197 -3.43 15.15 -14.75
N ARG A 198 -3.43 16.25 -15.51
CA ARG A 198 -3.42 17.62 -14.97
C ARG A 198 -4.73 18.04 -14.27
N CYS A 199 -5.85 17.45 -14.69
CA CYS A 199 -7.19 17.67 -14.12
C CYS A 199 -7.58 16.49 -13.22
N PHE A 200 -6.78 16.25 -12.18
CA PHE A 200 -7.06 15.25 -11.15
C PHE A 200 -7.42 15.96 -9.85
N SER A 201 -8.44 15.48 -9.15
CA SER A 201 -8.88 15.97 -7.85
C SER A 201 -8.93 14.80 -6.85
N PRO A 202 -8.00 14.73 -5.89
CA PRO A 202 -8.04 13.73 -4.83
C PRO A 202 -9.31 13.85 -4.01
N GLN A 203 -10.12 12.81 -3.98
CA GLN A 203 -11.43 12.83 -3.30
C GLN A 203 -11.62 11.63 -2.38
N ALA A 204 -11.03 10.48 -2.69
CA ALA A 204 -11.07 9.32 -1.81
C ALA A 204 -9.70 8.67 -1.72
N SER A 205 -9.39 8.13 -0.55
CA SER A 205 -8.20 7.33 -0.33
C SER A 205 -8.55 6.06 0.42
N ILE A 206 -7.89 4.95 0.03
CA ILE A 206 -7.86 3.72 0.82
C ILE A 206 -6.41 3.41 1.15
N VAL A 207 -6.10 3.36 2.44
CA VAL A 207 -4.83 2.85 2.95
C VAL A 207 -5.01 1.38 3.29
N ASN A 208 -4.18 0.52 2.72
CA ASN A 208 -4.14 -0.90 3.05
C ASN A 208 -2.87 -1.22 3.85
N PHE A 209 -3.03 -1.99 4.92
CA PHE A 209 -1.95 -2.43 5.80
C PHE A 209 -1.77 -3.94 5.64
N TYR A 210 -0.60 -4.35 5.18
CA TYR A 210 -0.29 -5.73 4.88
C TYR A 210 0.86 -6.24 5.74
N HIS A 211 0.72 -7.46 6.27
CA HIS A 211 1.82 -8.24 6.83
C HIS A 211 2.25 -9.32 5.82
N THR A 212 3.32 -10.08 6.11
CA THR A 212 3.93 -11.07 5.19
C THR A 212 3.03 -12.24 4.74
N LYS A 213 1.86 -12.40 5.39
CA LYS A 213 0.85 -13.40 5.05
C LYS A 213 -0.38 -12.78 4.36
N SER A 214 -0.47 -11.46 4.28
CA SER A 214 -1.54 -10.78 3.59
C SER A 214 -1.41 -10.95 2.08
N LEU A 215 -2.55 -10.88 1.40
CA LEU A 215 -2.66 -10.92 -0.05
C LEU A 215 -3.92 -10.15 -0.47
N MET A 216 -3.98 -9.72 -1.72
CA MET A 216 -5.16 -9.12 -2.33
C MET A 216 -5.41 -9.79 -3.67
N GLY A 217 -6.54 -10.48 -3.81
CA GLY A 217 -6.88 -11.18 -5.06
C GLY A 217 -7.18 -10.22 -6.21
N GLY A 218 -7.27 -10.77 -7.42
CA GLY A 218 -7.63 -10.00 -8.63
C GLY A 218 -8.97 -9.28 -8.48
N HIS A 219 -8.94 -7.96 -8.56
CA HIS A 219 -10.09 -7.06 -8.51
C HIS A 219 -9.89 -5.86 -9.45
N GLN A 220 -10.94 -5.09 -9.66
CA GLN A 220 -10.93 -3.81 -10.35
C GLN A 220 -11.42 -2.73 -9.39
N ASP A 221 -10.89 -1.52 -9.56
CA ASP A 221 -11.43 -0.32 -8.94
C ASP A 221 -12.47 0.28 -9.91
N ASN A 222 -13.72 -0.14 -9.82
CA ASN A 222 -14.76 0.21 -10.79
C ASN A 222 -16.02 0.83 -10.14
N LEU A 223 -15.84 1.54 -9.04
CA LEU A 223 -16.95 2.03 -8.20
C LEU A 223 -16.96 3.55 -8.05
N GLU A 224 -15.97 4.24 -8.61
CA GLU A 224 -16.00 5.69 -8.82
C GLU A 224 -16.95 6.05 -9.98
N TYR A 225 -17.33 7.32 -10.08
CA TYR A 225 -18.03 7.86 -11.23
C TYR A 225 -17.07 8.45 -12.28
N ALA A 226 -15.83 8.78 -11.88
CA ALA A 226 -14.81 9.40 -12.72
C ALA A 226 -13.79 8.40 -13.29
N PHE A 227 -14.24 7.53 -14.20
CA PHE A 227 -13.37 6.48 -14.80
C PHE A 227 -12.31 7.01 -15.77
N ASP A 228 -12.39 8.28 -16.19
CA ASP A 228 -11.33 8.94 -16.98
C ASP A 228 -10.13 9.37 -16.10
N LYS A 229 -10.29 9.33 -14.77
CA LYS A 229 -9.28 9.75 -13.79
C LYS A 229 -8.43 8.57 -13.32
N PRO A 230 -7.14 8.78 -13.03
CA PRO A 230 -6.26 7.70 -12.64
C PRO A 230 -6.53 7.22 -11.20
N VAL A 231 -6.05 6.02 -10.89
CA VAL A 231 -5.74 5.61 -9.52
C VAL A 231 -4.25 5.83 -9.26
N ILE A 232 -3.92 6.54 -8.17
CA ILE A 232 -2.55 6.77 -7.72
C ILE A 232 -2.26 5.82 -6.56
N SER A 233 -1.33 4.89 -6.73
CA SER A 233 -0.94 3.90 -5.71
C SER A 233 0.48 4.17 -5.23
N MET A 234 0.63 4.42 -3.93
CA MET A 234 1.90 4.67 -3.26
C MET A 234 2.27 3.50 -2.34
N SER A 235 3.56 3.15 -2.26
CA SER A 235 4.04 1.98 -1.51
C SER A 235 5.10 2.36 -0.48
N ILE A 236 4.94 1.89 0.76
CA ILE A 236 5.88 2.13 1.86
C ILE A 236 6.10 0.81 2.63
N GLY A 237 7.33 0.56 3.07
CA GLY A 237 7.69 -0.60 3.88
C GLY A 237 8.09 -1.82 3.07
N LEU A 238 7.67 -3.01 3.53
CA LEU A 238 8.07 -4.28 2.91
C LEU A 238 7.74 -4.34 1.41
N PRO A 239 8.62 -4.93 0.59
CA PRO A 239 8.37 -5.11 -0.83
C PRO A 239 7.25 -6.12 -1.09
N GLY A 240 6.63 -6.03 -2.26
CA GLY A 240 5.56 -6.93 -2.65
C GLY A 240 5.54 -7.25 -4.14
N ILE A 241 4.86 -8.33 -4.48
CA ILE A 241 4.60 -8.75 -5.86
C ILE A 241 3.19 -8.30 -6.24
N PHE A 242 3.13 -7.20 -6.96
CA PHE A 242 1.89 -6.69 -7.55
C PHE A 242 1.61 -7.45 -8.84
N LEU A 243 0.34 -7.72 -9.11
CA LEU A 243 -0.12 -8.39 -10.33
C LEU A 243 -0.93 -7.39 -11.12
N LEU A 244 -0.51 -7.10 -12.36
CA LEU A 244 -1.25 -6.27 -13.31
C LEU A 244 -1.79 -7.17 -14.43
N GLY A 245 -3.10 -7.29 -14.54
CA GLY A 245 -3.77 -8.19 -15.47
C GLY A 245 -4.47 -7.52 -16.64
N GLY A 246 -5.36 -8.29 -17.25
CA GLY A 246 -6.17 -7.87 -18.38
C GLY A 246 -7.42 -7.10 -18.00
N LEU A 247 -8.32 -6.95 -18.97
CA LEU A 247 -9.67 -6.43 -18.76
C LEU A 247 -10.62 -7.50 -18.20
N THR A 248 -10.22 -8.76 -18.29
CA THR A 248 -10.90 -9.91 -17.69
C THR A 248 -10.03 -10.53 -16.59
N LYS A 249 -10.69 -11.21 -15.64
CA LYS A 249 -10.03 -11.79 -14.47
C LYS A 249 -9.15 -13.01 -14.79
N ASP A 250 -9.39 -13.64 -15.94
CA ASP A 250 -8.74 -14.89 -16.36
C ASP A 250 -7.49 -14.63 -17.22
N GLU A 251 -7.30 -13.40 -17.69
CA GLU A 251 -6.07 -12.99 -18.37
C GLU A 251 -4.89 -13.04 -17.39
N LYS A 252 -3.84 -13.78 -17.78
CA LYS A 252 -2.65 -13.97 -16.95
C LYS A 252 -2.00 -12.63 -16.62
N PRO A 253 -1.84 -12.28 -15.32
CA PRO A 253 -1.24 -11.02 -14.96
C PRO A 253 0.29 -11.01 -15.14
N THR A 254 0.82 -9.83 -15.44
CA THR A 254 2.24 -9.49 -15.35
C THR A 254 2.59 -9.21 -13.88
N PRO A 255 3.49 -10.00 -13.27
CA PRO A 255 3.98 -9.72 -11.93
C PRO A 255 5.03 -8.61 -11.94
N ILE A 256 4.90 -7.65 -11.02
CA ILE A 256 5.74 -6.46 -10.87
C ILE A 256 6.25 -6.42 -9.42
N LEU A 257 7.57 -6.26 -9.26
CA LEU A 257 8.17 -6.02 -7.95
C LEU A 257 7.97 -4.56 -7.56
N VAL A 258 7.34 -4.34 -6.41
CA VAL A 258 7.07 -3.00 -5.86
C VAL A 258 7.78 -2.86 -4.52
N ARG A 259 8.63 -1.84 -4.40
CA ARG A 259 9.46 -1.57 -3.22
C ARG A 259 8.98 -0.35 -2.44
N ASP A 260 9.66 -0.12 -1.33
CA ASP A 260 9.51 1.08 -0.51
C ASP A 260 9.75 2.37 -1.31
N GLY A 261 8.75 3.24 -1.40
CA GLY A 261 8.78 4.49 -2.15
C GLY A 261 8.29 4.40 -3.60
N ASP A 262 8.05 3.20 -4.13
CA ASP A 262 7.55 3.05 -5.49
C ASP A 262 6.10 3.52 -5.62
N CYS A 263 5.82 4.22 -6.72
CA CYS A 263 4.49 4.69 -7.08
C CYS A 263 4.01 4.08 -8.39
N MET A 264 2.71 3.88 -8.51
CA MET A 264 2.04 3.45 -9.73
C MET A 264 0.88 4.39 -10.03
N VAL A 265 0.69 4.72 -11.31
CA VAL A 265 -0.46 5.49 -11.80
C VAL A 265 -1.18 4.65 -12.83
N MET A 266 -2.44 4.31 -12.55
CA MET A 266 -3.29 3.52 -13.44
C MET A 266 -4.36 4.43 -14.06
N GLY A 267 -4.07 4.99 -15.23
CA GLY A 267 -4.98 5.81 -16.02
C GLY A 267 -5.27 5.20 -17.39
N GLY A 268 -6.17 5.83 -18.16
CA GLY A 268 -6.46 5.43 -19.54
C GLY A 268 -6.81 3.95 -19.68
N GLY A 269 -6.13 3.25 -20.62
CA GLY A 269 -6.36 1.82 -20.88
C GLY A 269 -6.01 0.88 -19.72
N SER A 270 -5.28 1.36 -18.70
CA SER A 270 -4.93 0.59 -17.51
C SER A 270 -5.92 0.78 -16.35
N ARG A 271 -6.75 1.82 -16.37
CA ARG A 271 -7.59 2.26 -15.25
C ARG A 271 -8.56 1.19 -14.73
N LEU A 272 -9.05 0.34 -15.63
CA LEU A 272 -10.01 -0.73 -15.33
C LEU A 272 -9.39 -2.12 -15.53
N ARG A 273 -8.06 -2.25 -15.45
CA ARG A 273 -7.44 -3.57 -15.48
C ARG A 273 -7.57 -4.27 -14.13
N PHE A 274 -7.75 -5.59 -14.19
CA PHE A 274 -7.67 -6.41 -13.00
C PHE A 274 -6.28 -6.32 -12.40
N HIS A 275 -6.20 -6.21 -11.08
CA HIS A 275 -4.94 -6.16 -10.37
C HIS A 275 -5.06 -6.72 -8.95
N GLY A 276 -3.91 -6.94 -8.30
CA GLY A 276 -3.85 -7.49 -6.95
C GLY A 276 -2.45 -7.52 -6.38
N LEU A 277 -2.33 -8.03 -5.15
CA LEU A 277 -1.07 -8.21 -4.45
C LEU A 277 -0.92 -9.70 -4.11
N ALA A 278 -0.04 -10.40 -4.82
CA ALA A 278 0.12 -11.84 -4.66
C ALA A 278 0.85 -12.18 -3.35
N LYS A 279 1.84 -11.36 -2.99
CA LYS A 279 2.76 -11.63 -1.89
C LYS A 279 3.38 -10.35 -1.34
N VAL A 280 3.49 -10.28 -0.01
CA VAL A 280 4.43 -9.39 0.69
C VAL A 280 5.67 -10.19 1.04
N LEU A 281 6.83 -9.67 0.65
CA LEU A 281 8.14 -10.27 0.86
C LEU A 281 8.69 -9.80 2.21
N GLY A 282 9.23 -10.73 3.00
CA GLY A 282 9.82 -10.42 4.31
C GLY A 282 11.14 -9.65 4.19
N ASN A 283 11.61 -9.09 5.30
CA ASN A 283 12.89 -8.38 5.35
C ASN A 283 14.12 -9.29 5.25
N ASP A 284 13.94 -10.57 5.49
CA ASP A 284 14.92 -11.65 5.31
C ASP A 284 15.17 -11.99 3.84
N VAL A 285 14.33 -11.49 2.94
CA VAL A 285 14.43 -11.74 1.50
C VAL A 285 15.51 -10.86 0.87
N LYS A 286 16.53 -11.47 0.26
CA LYS A 286 17.53 -10.76 -0.55
C LYS A 286 16.88 -10.23 -1.83
N LEU A 287 16.73 -8.90 -1.93
CA LEU A 287 16.18 -8.29 -3.14
C LEU A 287 17.23 -8.20 -4.25
N PRO A 288 16.82 -8.34 -5.53
CA PRO A 288 17.73 -8.11 -6.62
C PRO A 288 18.15 -6.64 -6.69
N GLY A 289 19.47 -6.41 -6.85
CA GLY A 289 20.05 -5.06 -6.94
C GLY A 289 20.14 -4.30 -5.62
N ALA A 290 19.80 -4.92 -4.48
CA ALA A 290 20.06 -4.33 -3.17
C ALA A 290 21.55 -4.45 -2.84
N ASP A 291 22.17 -3.34 -2.43
CA ASP A 291 23.50 -3.34 -1.84
C ASP A 291 23.50 -4.21 -0.57
N GLU A 292 24.56 -5.00 -0.37
CA GLU A 292 24.73 -5.79 0.84
C GLU A 292 24.77 -4.87 2.07
N GLY A 293 23.66 -4.82 2.81
CA GLY A 293 23.53 -4.02 4.04
C GLY A 293 22.33 -3.07 4.08
N LEU A 294 21.63 -2.82 2.97
CA LEU A 294 20.37 -2.04 3.01
C LEU A 294 19.20 -2.96 3.37
N ARG A 295 18.44 -2.59 4.42
CA ARG A 295 17.16 -3.24 4.75
C ARG A 295 16.18 -3.06 3.59
N ALA A 296 15.23 -3.98 3.41
CA ALA A 296 14.24 -3.89 2.32
C ALA A 296 13.37 -2.62 2.41
N THR A 297 13.22 -2.08 3.61
CA THR A 297 12.78 -0.70 3.85
C THR A 297 14.00 0.21 3.68
N GLY A 298 14.07 1.01 2.62
CA GLY A 298 15.20 1.92 2.34
C GLY A 298 15.37 3.06 3.37
N LEU A 299 14.60 3.01 4.45
CA LEU A 299 14.73 3.82 5.65
C LEU A 299 15.93 3.34 6.47
N ALA A 300 17.11 3.86 6.12
CA ALA A 300 18.26 3.75 7.00
C ALA A 300 18.00 4.64 8.21
N PHE A 301 18.18 4.11 9.43
CA PHE A 301 18.42 4.96 10.59
C PHE A 301 19.62 5.84 10.24
N ARG A 302 19.41 7.10 9.86
CA ARG A 302 20.48 8.08 9.88
C ARG A 302 20.81 8.27 11.35
N GLY A 303 21.81 7.53 11.82
CA GLY A 303 22.29 7.55 13.19
C GLY A 303 22.54 8.99 13.63
N GLY A 304 21.56 9.54 14.36
CA GLY A 304 21.60 10.92 14.84
C GLY A 304 20.22 11.59 14.78
N ARG A 305 19.48 11.50 15.89
CA ARG A 305 18.29 12.31 16.24
C ARG A 305 16.93 11.95 15.61
N GLY A 306 16.67 10.69 15.26
CA GLY A 306 15.28 10.24 15.03
C GLY A 306 14.51 10.14 16.35
N GLY A 307 13.37 10.86 16.46
CA GLY A 307 12.49 10.84 17.64
C GLY A 307 11.83 9.46 17.87
N GLU A 308 11.20 9.25 19.03
CA GLU A 308 10.51 7.99 19.38
C GLU A 308 9.48 7.57 18.32
N GLU A 309 8.82 8.57 17.72
CA GLU A 309 7.88 8.45 16.60
C GLU A 309 8.48 7.75 15.38
N GLU A 310 9.63 8.23 14.89
CA GLU A 310 10.31 7.66 13.72
C GLU A 310 10.75 6.22 13.98
N LYS A 311 11.26 5.95 15.19
CA LYS A 311 11.62 4.58 15.62
C LYS A 311 10.40 3.67 15.61
N GLY A 312 9.24 4.17 16.07
CA GLY A 312 7.97 3.47 16.03
C GLY A 312 7.56 3.09 14.61
N VAL A 313 7.76 3.99 13.65
CA VAL A 313 7.39 3.80 12.23
C VAL A 313 8.29 2.73 11.62
N VAL A 314 9.61 2.92 11.73
CA VAL A 314 10.59 1.95 11.20
C VAL A 314 10.32 0.57 11.78
N LYS A 315 10.04 0.48 13.08
CA LYS A 315 9.75 -0.80 13.73
C LYS A 315 8.47 -1.46 13.24
N TYR A 316 7.43 -0.68 12.93
CA TYR A 316 6.21 -1.22 12.32
C TYR A 316 6.50 -1.77 10.91
N LEU A 317 7.21 -0.99 10.09
CA LEU A 317 7.53 -1.34 8.70
C LEU A 317 8.51 -2.52 8.58
N GLU A 318 9.19 -2.91 9.66
CA GLU A 318 10.01 -4.15 9.67
C GLU A 318 9.20 -5.42 9.37
N GLY A 319 7.90 -5.42 9.64
CA GLY A 319 7.00 -6.56 9.42
C GLY A 319 5.84 -6.28 8.47
N HIS A 320 5.74 -5.05 7.95
CA HIS A 320 4.55 -4.57 7.26
C HIS A 320 4.86 -3.75 6.02
N ARG A 321 3.88 -3.76 5.12
CA ARG A 321 3.77 -2.91 3.94
C ARG A 321 2.52 -2.04 4.08
N ILE A 322 2.63 -0.76 3.76
CA ILE A 322 1.52 0.18 3.65
C ILE A 322 1.34 0.53 2.17
N ASN A 323 0.10 0.50 1.68
CA ASN A 323 -0.26 0.92 0.34
C ASN A 323 -1.35 1.99 0.40
N VAL A 324 -1.11 3.16 -0.17
CA VAL A 324 -2.07 4.26 -0.19
C VAL A 324 -2.59 4.45 -1.61
N ASN A 325 -3.89 4.27 -1.82
CA ASN A 325 -4.55 4.43 -3.13
C ASN A 325 -5.44 5.66 -3.12
N VAL A 326 -5.10 6.66 -3.92
CA VAL A 326 -5.85 7.91 -4.07
C VAL A 326 -6.59 7.93 -5.40
N ARG A 327 -7.84 8.38 -5.36
CA ARG A 327 -8.73 8.44 -6.52
C ARG A 327 -9.62 9.68 -6.51
N GLN A 328 -10.12 10.02 -7.69
CA GLN A 328 -11.20 10.96 -7.89
C GLN A 328 -12.51 10.17 -7.99
N VAL A 329 -13.53 10.55 -7.22
CA VAL A 329 -14.82 9.85 -7.20
C VAL A 329 -15.77 10.45 -8.21
N LEU A 330 -15.89 11.78 -8.23
CA LEU A 330 -16.84 12.52 -9.06
C LEU A 330 -16.20 13.00 -10.37
N PRO A 331 -16.94 13.02 -11.49
CA PRO A 331 -16.49 13.64 -12.73
C PRO A 331 -16.17 15.13 -12.56
N ASP A 332 -15.44 15.71 -13.50
CA ASP A 332 -15.13 17.13 -13.47
C ASP A 332 -16.40 17.99 -13.49
N GLY A 333 -16.44 19.03 -12.64
CA GLY A 333 -17.56 19.96 -12.55
C GLY A 333 -18.73 19.50 -11.69
N VAL A 334 -18.79 18.21 -11.33
CA VAL A 334 -19.80 17.62 -10.45
C VAL A 334 -19.44 17.84 -8.99
N ARG A 335 -20.42 18.20 -8.15
CA ARG A 335 -20.19 18.59 -6.75
C ARG A 335 -20.60 17.54 -5.72
N SER A 336 -21.50 16.63 -6.08
CA SER A 336 -22.07 15.63 -5.16
C SER A 336 -22.45 14.36 -5.90
N ILE A 337 -22.57 13.24 -5.18
CA ILE A 337 -23.07 11.97 -5.71
C ILE A 337 -24.54 12.11 -6.10
N ASP A 338 -25.32 12.84 -5.30
CA ASP A 338 -26.73 13.15 -5.59
C ASP A 338 -26.93 13.86 -6.94
N GLU A 339 -25.92 14.56 -7.46
CA GLU A 339 -25.95 15.21 -8.77
C GLU A 339 -25.73 14.21 -9.91
N VAL A 340 -24.95 13.14 -9.68
CA VAL A 340 -24.68 12.08 -10.68
C VAL A 340 -25.81 11.07 -10.76
N GLU A 341 -26.49 10.82 -9.64
CA GLU A 341 -27.56 9.81 -9.53
C GLU A 341 -28.94 10.33 -9.97
N ARG A 342 -29.08 11.62 -10.26
CA ARG A 342 -30.29 12.25 -10.83
C ARG A 342 -30.31 12.13 -12.35
#